data_AF-A0A4Q2D6X7-F1
#
_entry.id   AF-A0A4Q2D6X7-F1
#
_cell.length_a   1.000
_cell.length_b   1.000
_cell.length_c   1.000
_cell.angle_alpha   90.00
_cell.angle_beta   90.00
_cell.angle_gamma   90.00
#
_symmetry.space_group_name_H-M   'P 1'
#
loop_
_entity.id
_entity.type
_entity.pdbx_description
1 polymer ?
#
loop_
_entity_poly.entity_id
_entity_poly.type
_entity_poly.pdbx_seq_one_letter_code
_entity_poly.pdbx_strand_id
1 'polypeptide(L)'
;MRATFYDTKDRWARGQKQNTRSRNAINSTQARINAARDEYRAARTALINLSQLLSQPMDESLQVLNDSDIRSMKSTETDRDSAGKVFALSKALRPLEDEDLRPIQQAASGTVGLTGDTRKTLSWIWRRGNITDGEDNSYYDEEIRVEWAKSRSRVARYREEMNIVQEEMNRTLRFWDWKADQWMALASAQDTRNLSPAILDGMKAYSWRQAEMCRRLKVTFQAQWRDVPELISNSKELASNPDTWYEMKEEEEKKLEAAKLRRLASRALGKK
;
A
#
# COMPACT_ATOMS: atom_id res chain seq x y z
N MET A 1 10.58 11.54 -12.29
CA MET A 1 11.21 12.71 -11.62
C MET A 1 10.22 13.72 -11.07
N ARG A 2 9.25 14.22 -11.85
CA ARG A 2 8.25 15.19 -11.33
C ARG A 2 7.51 14.67 -10.09
N ALA A 3 6.99 13.45 -10.13
CA ALA A 3 6.24 12.84 -9.02
C ALA A 3 7.06 12.74 -7.70
N THR A 4 8.33 12.35 -7.80
CA THR A 4 9.22 12.23 -6.62
C THR A 4 9.54 13.59 -5.98
N PHE A 5 9.53 14.69 -6.74
CA PHE A 5 9.70 16.04 -6.18
C PHE A 5 8.48 16.52 -5.39
N TYR A 6 7.27 16.12 -5.79
CA TYR A 6 6.07 16.40 -5.01
C TYR A 6 6.07 15.62 -3.69
N ASP A 7 6.38 14.31 -3.71
CA ASP A 7 6.44 13.49 -2.49
C ASP A 7 7.48 14.02 -1.49
N THR A 8 8.68 14.36 -1.97
CA THR A 8 9.72 14.94 -1.11
C THR A 8 9.32 16.30 -0.54
N LYS A 9 8.66 17.15 -1.33
CA LYS A 9 8.13 18.43 -0.82
C LYS A 9 7.10 18.18 0.28
N ASP A 10 6.12 17.32 0.05
CA ASP A 10 5.00 17.15 0.97
C ASP A 10 5.45 16.47 2.27
N ARG A 11 6.36 15.50 2.16
CA ARG A 11 6.90 14.79 3.33
C ARG A 11 7.84 15.66 4.16
N TRP A 12 8.74 16.43 3.53
CA TRP A 12 9.88 17.03 4.22
C TRP A 12 9.92 18.56 4.24
N ALA A 13 9.31 19.27 3.29
CA ALA A 13 9.39 20.73 3.27
C ALA A 13 8.48 21.35 4.35
N ARG A 14 9.06 22.21 5.20
CA ARG A 14 8.34 22.97 6.23
C ARG A 14 8.75 24.45 6.18
N GLY A 15 7.80 25.35 6.43
CA GLY A 15 8.02 26.79 6.38
C GLY A 15 8.22 27.36 4.97
N GLN A 16 8.28 28.69 4.87
CA GLN A 16 8.22 29.39 3.57
C GLN A 16 9.45 29.16 2.68
N LYS A 17 10.66 29.29 3.26
CA LYS A 17 11.92 29.20 2.49
C LYS A 17 12.10 27.85 1.79
N GLN A 18 11.81 26.74 2.48
CA GLN A 18 11.93 25.39 1.91
C GLN A 18 10.84 25.12 0.86
N ASN A 19 9.63 25.63 1.08
CA ASN A 19 8.54 25.52 0.10
C ASN A 19 8.87 26.25 -1.20
N THR A 20 9.42 27.47 -1.14
CA THR A 20 9.85 28.21 -2.33
C THR A 20 10.94 27.47 -3.09
N ARG A 21 11.97 26.97 -2.39
CA ARG A 21 13.05 26.18 -3.02
C ARG A 21 12.52 24.92 -3.72
N SER A 22 11.63 24.19 -3.05
CA SER A 22 11.02 22.98 -3.59
C SER A 22 10.15 23.29 -4.82
N ARG A 23 9.34 24.36 -4.77
CA ARG A 23 8.54 24.82 -5.91
C ARG A 23 9.41 25.24 -7.09
N ASN A 24 10.52 25.93 -6.85
CA ASN A 24 11.45 26.30 -7.92
C ASN A 24 12.07 25.07 -8.61
N ALA A 25 12.43 24.04 -7.85
CA ALA A 25 12.92 22.76 -8.41
C ALA A 25 11.84 22.01 -9.21
N ILE A 26 10.59 22.01 -8.72
CA ILE A 26 9.44 21.44 -9.45
C ILE A 26 9.21 22.20 -10.75
N ASN A 27 9.24 23.53 -10.72
CA ASN A 27 9.01 24.37 -11.90
C ASN A 27 10.12 24.20 -12.94
N SER A 28 11.39 24.15 -12.52
CA SER A 28 12.51 23.95 -13.44
C SER A 28 12.46 22.57 -14.11
N THR A 29 12.11 21.53 -13.36
CA THR A 29 11.92 20.19 -13.93
C THR A 29 10.72 20.12 -14.86
N GLN A 30 9.62 20.82 -14.54
CA GLN A 30 8.48 20.93 -15.45
C GLN A 30 8.83 21.67 -16.74
N ALA A 31 9.61 22.74 -16.66
CA ALA A 31 10.06 23.48 -17.83
C ALA A 31 10.92 22.59 -18.76
N ARG A 32 11.82 21.78 -18.19
CA ARG A 32 12.62 20.81 -18.96
C ARG A 32 11.76 19.74 -19.63
N ILE A 33 10.73 19.23 -18.93
CA ILE A 33 9.78 18.27 -19.51
C ILE A 33 9.02 18.90 -20.68
N ASN A 34 8.55 20.14 -20.54
CA ASN A 34 7.84 20.85 -21.60
C ASN A 34 8.76 21.08 -22.80
N ALA A 35 9.99 21.52 -22.57
CA ALA A 35 10.97 21.73 -23.64
C ALA A 35 11.22 20.44 -24.44
N ALA A 36 11.47 19.31 -23.75
CA ALA A 36 11.68 18.02 -24.41
C ALA A 36 10.43 17.53 -25.17
N ARG A 37 9.22 17.77 -24.64
CA ARG A 37 7.96 17.49 -25.33
C ARG A 37 7.85 18.29 -26.62
N ASP A 38 8.10 19.59 -26.55
CA ASP A 38 7.94 20.51 -27.67
C ASP A 38 8.98 20.22 -28.75
N GLU A 39 10.21 19.90 -28.36
CA GLU A 39 11.28 19.42 -29.25
C GLU A 39 10.89 18.13 -29.98
N TYR A 40 10.37 17.13 -29.25
CA TYR A 40 9.88 15.89 -29.88
C TYR A 40 8.77 16.16 -30.89
N ARG A 41 7.79 17.01 -30.54
CA ARG A 41 6.68 17.37 -31.44
C ARG A 41 7.19 18.08 -32.69
N ALA A 42 8.10 19.04 -32.55
CA ALA A 42 8.71 19.75 -33.67
C ALA A 42 9.50 18.80 -34.58
N ALA A 43 10.36 17.96 -34.01
CA ALA A 43 11.13 16.97 -34.76
C ALA A 43 10.21 15.99 -35.52
N ARG A 44 9.14 15.51 -34.87
CA ARG A 44 8.15 14.64 -35.52
C ARG A 44 7.44 15.32 -36.68
N THR A 45 7.06 16.59 -36.54
CA THR A 45 6.45 17.34 -37.66
C THR A 45 7.40 17.51 -38.84
N ALA A 46 8.68 17.81 -38.57
CA ALA A 46 9.70 17.92 -39.62
C ALA A 46 9.90 16.57 -40.33
N LEU A 47 9.95 15.47 -39.59
CA LEU A 47 10.07 14.13 -40.16
C LEU A 47 8.84 13.72 -40.99
N ILE A 48 7.63 14.10 -40.58
CA ILE A 48 6.42 13.90 -41.39
C ILE A 48 6.53 14.65 -42.71
N ASN A 49 6.94 15.92 -42.68
CA ASN A 49 7.08 16.73 -43.90
C ASN A 49 8.14 16.14 -44.84
N LEU A 50 9.26 15.66 -44.30
CA LEU A 50 10.31 15.00 -45.08
C LEU A 50 9.85 13.66 -45.65
N SER A 51 9.11 12.85 -44.88
CA SER A 51 8.57 11.56 -45.33
C SER A 51 7.62 11.73 -46.53
N GLN A 52 6.80 12.79 -46.50
CA GLN A 52 5.91 13.15 -47.61
C GLN A 52 6.69 13.59 -48.85
N LEU A 53 7.75 14.39 -48.67
CA LEU A 53 8.58 14.87 -49.76
C LEU A 53 9.41 13.76 -50.42
N LEU A 54 9.97 12.85 -49.60
CA LEU A 54 10.85 11.77 -50.04
C LEU A 54 10.08 10.49 -50.44
N SER A 55 8.76 10.45 -50.25
CA SER A 55 7.91 9.27 -50.48
C SER A 55 8.42 8.01 -49.76
N GLN A 56 9.06 8.18 -48.59
CA GLN A 56 9.50 7.08 -47.74
C GLN A 56 8.59 6.97 -46.50
N PRO A 57 8.20 5.76 -46.09
CA PRO A 57 7.39 5.58 -44.90
C PRO A 57 8.16 6.01 -43.65
N MET A 58 7.49 6.79 -42.80
CA MET A 58 8.00 7.17 -41.49
C MET A 58 8.04 5.97 -40.56
N ASP A 59 9.02 5.92 -39.66
CA ASP A 59 9.10 4.87 -38.63
C ASP A 59 7.86 4.91 -37.73
N GLU A 60 7.14 3.78 -37.68
CA GLU A 60 5.94 3.58 -36.85
C GLU A 60 6.23 3.67 -35.35
N SER A 61 7.50 3.57 -34.95
CA SER A 61 7.94 3.74 -33.56
C SER A 61 7.69 5.16 -33.03
N LEU A 62 7.66 6.17 -33.92
CA LEU A 62 7.51 7.59 -33.57
C LEU A 62 6.03 8.00 -33.50
N GLN A 63 5.38 7.63 -32.39
CA GLN A 63 3.97 7.91 -32.13
C GLN A 63 3.68 9.38 -31.81
N VAL A 64 2.42 9.78 -31.92
CA VAL A 64 1.96 11.11 -31.48
C VAL A 64 2.08 11.19 -29.96
N LEU A 65 2.83 12.18 -29.47
CA LEU A 65 2.99 12.41 -28.04
C LEU A 65 1.86 13.32 -27.51
N ASN A 66 0.86 12.72 -26.87
CA ASN A 66 -0.20 13.46 -26.19
C ASN A 66 0.27 13.93 -24.82
N ASP A 67 -0.32 15.01 -24.28
CA ASP A 67 -0.01 15.47 -22.93
C ASP A 67 -0.37 14.40 -21.88
N SER A 68 -1.37 13.55 -22.16
CA SER A 68 -1.73 12.41 -21.34
C SER A 68 -0.63 11.35 -21.27
N ASP A 69 0.24 11.25 -22.27
CA ASP A 69 1.34 10.27 -22.32
C ASP A 69 2.54 10.68 -21.46
N ILE A 70 2.63 11.97 -21.08
CA ILE A 70 3.74 12.52 -20.29
C ILE A 70 3.49 12.21 -18.81
N ARG A 71 3.74 10.96 -18.46
CA ARG A 71 3.53 10.43 -17.11
C ARG A 71 4.85 9.93 -16.53
N SER A 72 4.97 10.05 -15.22
CA SER A 72 6.07 9.42 -14.48
C SER A 72 5.93 7.90 -14.58
N MET A 73 7.05 7.21 -14.79
CA MET A 73 7.14 5.75 -14.78
C MET A 73 6.66 5.15 -13.46
N LYS A 74 7.02 5.79 -12.34
CA LYS A 74 6.53 5.44 -10.99
C LYS A 74 5.22 6.15 -10.70
N SER A 75 4.18 5.41 -10.34
CA SER A 75 3.06 5.93 -9.56
C SER A 75 3.50 6.07 -8.10
N THR A 76 3.18 7.20 -7.50
CA THR A 76 3.29 7.40 -6.07
C THR A 76 1.90 7.76 -5.57
N GLU A 77 1.01 6.78 -5.52
CA GLU A 77 -0.11 6.86 -4.59
C GLU A 77 0.42 6.33 -3.26
N THR A 78 0.52 7.21 -2.27
CA THR A 78 0.81 6.76 -0.91
C THR A 78 -0.43 6.03 -0.38
N ASP A 79 -0.27 5.12 0.59
CA ASP A 79 -1.39 4.43 1.24
C ASP A 79 -2.47 5.41 1.78
N ARG A 80 -2.07 6.66 2.08
CA ARG A 80 -2.98 7.77 2.44
C ARG A 80 -3.85 8.26 1.29
N ASP A 81 -3.31 8.36 0.08
CA ASP A 81 -4.06 8.79 -1.11
C ASP A 81 -5.05 7.70 -1.54
N SER A 82 -4.66 6.44 -1.40
CA SER A 82 -5.51 5.26 -1.59
C SER A 82 -6.65 5.24 -0.58
N ALA A 83 -6.37 5.42 0.72
CA ALA A 83 -7.38 5.47 1.76
C ALA A 83 -8.34 6.67 1.62
N GLY A 84 -7.83 7.86 1.26
CA GLY A 84 -8.63 9.05 1.01
C GLY A 84 -9.56 8.90 -0.19
N LYS A 85 -9.11 8.22 -1.25
CA LYS A 85 -9.94 7.89 -2.42
C LYS A 85 -10.99 6.83 -2.12
N VAL A 86 -10.64 5.77 -1.40
CA VAL A 86 -11.59 4.73 -0.96
C VAL A 86 -12.70 5.36 -0.09
N PHE A 87 -12.33 6.28 0.80
CA PHE A 87 -13.28 7.03 1.62
C PHE A 87 -14.19 7.94 0.77
N ALA A 88 -13.64 8.66 -0.21
CA ALA A 88 -14.42 9.49 -1.14
C ALA A 88 -15.38 8.67 -2.02
N LEU A 89 -14.98 7.47 -2.44
CA LEU A 89 -15.79 6.54 -3.24
C LEU A 89 -16.88 5.85 -2.42
N SER A 90 -16.61 5.50 -1.16
CA SER A 90 -17.62 4.94 -0.25
C SER A 90 -18.81 5.90 -0.02
N LYS A 91 -18.57 7.21 -0.16
CA LYS A 91 -19.59 8.25 -0.03
C LYS A 91 -20.42 8.46 -1.31
N ALA A 92 -19.97 7.93 -2.44
CA ALA A 92 -20.58 8.11 -3.75
C ALA A 92 -20.73 6.76 -4.47
N LEU A 93 -21.43 5.82 -3.83
CA LEU A 93 -21.76 4.52 -4.43
C LEU A 93 -22.58 4.73 -5.71
N ARG A 94 -21.91 4.70 -6.86
CA ARG A 94 -22.57 4.60 -8.16
C ARG A 94 -23.00 3.15 -8.38
N PRO A 95 -24.17 2.91 -8.98
CA PRO A 95 -24.54 1.57 -9.44
C PRO A 95 -23.46 1.04 -10.37
N LEU A 96 -23.16 -0.26 -10.23
CA LEU A 96 -22.18 -0.97 -11.06
C LEU A 96 -22.83 -1.23 -12.42
N GLU A 97 -22.39 -0.51 -13.45
CA GLU A 97 -22.91 -0.67 -14.81
C GLU A 97 -22.14 -1.81 -15.53
N ASP A 98 -22.75 -2.43 -16.53
CA ASP A 98 -22.10 -3.51 -17.31
C ASP A 98 -20.79 -3.05 -17.99
N GLU A 99 -20.63 -1.74 -18.19
CA GLU A 99 -19.42 -1.08 -18.72
C GLU A 99 -18.25 -1.08 -17.72
N ASP A 100 -18.49 -1.34 -16.44
CA ASP A 100 -17.45 -1.48 -15.40
C ASP A 100 -16.86 -2.89 -15.34
N LEU A 101 -17.47 -3.87 -16.02
CA LEU A 101 -17.00 -5.25 -16.13
C LEU A 101 -16.07 -5.39 -17.35
N ARG A 102 -14.78 -5.08 -17.19
CA ARG A 102 -13.77 -5.18 -18.27
C ARG A 102 -12.57 -6.09 -17.95
N PRO A 103 -11.92 -6.68 -18.98
CA PRO A 103 -10.68 -7.44 -18.82
C PRO A 103 -9.57 -6.62 -18.18
N ILE A 104 -8.74 -7.27 -17.35
CA ILE A 104 -7.67 -6.69 -16.51
C ILE A 104 -6.71 -5.74 -17.26
N GLN A 105 -6.57 -5.88 -18.57
CA GLN A 105 -5.60 -5.15 -19.39
C GLN A 105 -6.14 -3.84 -20.02
N GLN A 106 -7.43 -3.54 -19.93
CA GLN A 106 -8.02 -2.40 -20.65
C GLN A 106 -8.50 -1.30 -19.69
N ALA A 107 -7.76 -0.19 -19.64
CA ALA A 107 -8.17 0.99 -18.88
C ALA A 107 -9.35 1.70 -19.56
N ALA A 108 -10.37 2.03 -18.77
CA ALA A 108 -11.47 2.86 -19.20
C ALA A 108 -11.03 4.31 -19.48
N SER A 109 -11.35 4.83 -20.66
CA SER A 109 -11.23 6.27 -20.91
C SER A 109 -12.25 7.00 -20.03
N GLY A 110 -11.77 7.78 -19.06
CA GLY A 110 -12.61 8.64 -18.20
C GLY A 110 -12.79 8.22 -16.74
N THR A 111 -12.27 7.06 -16.31
CA THR A 111 -12.39 6.65 -14.89
C THR A 111 -11.31 7.32 -14.05
N VAL A 112 -11.69 8.37 -13.33
CA VAL A 112 -10.82 9.06 -12.37
C VAL A 112 -10.61 8.16 -11.14
N GLY A 113 -9.47 7.46 -11.10
CA GLY A 113 -8.79 7.16 -9.85
C GLY A 113 -9.02 5.80 -9.16
N LEU A 114 -9.43 4.74 -9.87
CA LEU A 114 -9.60 3.39 -9.29
C LEU A 114 -8.61 2.34 -9.81
N THR A 115 -7.40 2.79 -10.07
CA THR A 115 -6.36 1.96 -10.65
C THR A 115 -5.25 1.83 -9.62
N GLY A 116 -5.31 0.78 -8.78
CA GLY A 116 -4.16 0.39 -7.96
C GLY A 116 -2.92 0.23 -8.84
N ASP A 117 -1.72 0.33 -8.27
CA ASP A 117 -0.46 0.35 -9.04
C ASP A 117 -0.31 -0.81 -10.03
N THR A 118 -0.96 -1.95 -9.78
CA THR A 118 -1.01 -3.12 -10.67
C THR A 118 -1.87 -2.97 -11.92
N ARG A 119 -2.68 -1.91 -12.04
CA ARG A 119 -3.68 -1.72 -13.10
C ARG A 119 -3.36 -0.54 -14.05
N LYS A 120 -2.28 0.21 -13.83
CA LYS A 120 -1.93 1.39 -14.65
C LYS A 120 -1.08 0.96 -15.85
N THR A 121 -1.60 1.14 -17.06
CA THR A 121 -0.84 0.91 -18.30
C THR A 121 0.32 1.92 -18.39
N LEU A 122 1.57 1.43 -18.40
CA LEU A 122 2.76 2.26 -18.62
C LEU A 122 2.59 3.09 -19.91
N SER A 123 3.01 4.36 -19.89
CA SER A 123 2.95 5.18 -21.10
C SER A 123 3.84 4.58 -22.19
N TRP A 124 3.46 4.72 -23.46
CA TRP A 124 4.21 4.15 -24.58
C TRP A 124 5.65 4.70 -24.66
N ILE A 125 5.90 5.91 -24.15
CA ILE A 125 7.25 6.49 -24.02
C ILE A 125 8.18 5.66 -23.10
N TRP A 126 7.61 4.84 -22.23
CA TRP A 126 8.33 3.89 -21.37
C TRP A 126 8.28 2.45 -21.93
N ARG A 127 7.59 2.24 -23.06
CA ARG A 127 7.42 0.94 -23.72
C ARG A 127 8.23 0.87 -25.03
N ARG A 128 9.56 1.10 -25.04
CA ARG A 128 10.40 0.59 -26.15
C ARG A 128 11.92 0.64 -25.94
N GLY A 129 12.55 -0.55 -26.10
CA GLY A 129 13.76 -0.77 -26.90
C GLY A 129 13.34 -1.42 -28.24
N ASN A 130 14.07 -1.19 -29.33
CA ASN A 130 13.63 -1.51 -30.70
C ASN A 130 13.49 -3.02 -30.99
N ILE A 131 12.46 -3.35 -31.78
CA ILE A 131 12.06 -4.69 -32.26
C ILE A 131 12.91 -5.12 -33.50
N THR A 132 14.16 -4.67 -33.59
CA THR A 132 15.07 -5.07 -34.68
C THR A 132 16.43 -5.48 -34.14
N ASP A 133 16.44 -6.36 -33.15
CA ASP A 133 17.32 -7.52 -33.07
C ASP A 133 16.96 -8.29 -31.80
N GLY A 134 16.85 -9.61 -31.94
CA GLY A 134 16.25 -10.51 -30.96
C GLY A 134 17.08 -10.78 -29.70
N GLU A 135 17.90 -9.86 -29.22
CA GLU A 135 18.67 -10.07 -28.00
C GLU A 135 18.67 -8.82 -27.11
N ASP A 136 18.32 -9.05 -25.84
CA ASP A 136 18.47 -8.17 -24.69
C ASP A 136 17.32 -7.21 -24.35
N ASN A 137 16.28 -7.78 -23.73
CA ASN A 137 15.23 -7.07 -23.01
C ASN A 137 15.69 -6.65 -21.58
N SER A 138 16.95 -6.23 -21.41
CA SER A 138 17.62 -6.01 -20.10
C SER A 138 16.97 -4.94 -19.22
N TYR A 139 16.26 -3.98 -19.81
CA TYR A 139 15.65 -2.88 -19.07
C TYR A 139 14.39 -3.29 -18.28
N TYR A 140 13.55 -4.16 -18.85
CA TYR A 140 12.41 -4.73 -18.13
C TYR A 140 12.89 -5.65 -16.99
N ASP A 141 14.01 -6.33 -17.20
CA ASP A 141 14.67 -7.15 -16.20
C ASP A 141 15.12 -6.35 -14.98
N GLU A 142 15.71 -5.17 -15.18
CA GLU A 142 16.17 -4.31 -14.06
C GLU A 142 14.99 -3.74 -13.26
N GLU A 143 13.90 -3.32 -13.91
CA GLU A 143 12.72 -2.82 -13.21
C GLU A 143 11.99 -3.93 -12.44
N ILE A 144 11.86 -5.14 -13.03
CA ILE A 144 11.33 -6.32 -12.36
C ILE A 144 12.21 -6.70 -11.17
N ARG A 145 13.54 -6.64 -11.30
CA ARG A 145 14.48 -6.89 -10.18
C ARG A 145 14.31 -5.87 -9.06
N VAL A 146 14.10 -4.59 -9.38
CA VAL A 146 13.84 -3.54 -8.40
C VAL A 146 12.51 -3.77 -7.67
N GLU A 147 11.43 -4.10 -8.39
CA GLU A 147 10.14 -4.41 -7.77
C GLU A 147 10.17 -5.71 -6.96
N TRP A 148 10.92 -6.71 -7.42
CA TRP A 148 11.18 -7.93 -6.66
C TRP A 148 11.96 -7.64 -5.38
N ALA A 149 13.02 -6.84 -5.45
CA ALA A 149 13.81 -6.45 -4.28
C ALA A 149 12.98 -5.64 -3.26
N LYS A 150 12.11 -4.74 -3.73
CA LYS A 150 11.15 -4.02 -2.86
C LYS A 150 10.13 -4.96 -2.24
N SER A 151 9.58 -5.89 -2.99
CA SER A 151 8.61 -6.86 -2.49
C SER A 151 9.25 -7.78 -1.45
N ARG A 152 10.48 -8.24 -1.71
CA ARG A 152 11.27 -9.03 -0.77
C ARG A 152 11.60 -8.26 0.52
N SER A 153 11.95 -6.98 0.43
CA SER A 153 12.21 -6.15 1.62
C SER A 153 10.94 -5.88 2.43
N ARG A 154 9.79 -5.69 1.77
CA ARG A 154 8.48 -5.62 2.46
C ARG A 154 8.16 -6.91 3.20
N VAL A 155 8.38 -8.07 2.59
CA VAL A 155 8.18 -9.37 3.25
C VAL A 155 9.12 -9.55 4.44
N ALA A 156 10.41 -9.22 4.29
CA ALA A 156 11.38 -9.30 5.37
C ALA A 156 10.98 -8.41 6.56
N ARG A 157 10.57 -7.16 6.28
CA ARG A 157 10.07 -6.24 7.29
C ARG A 157 8.79 -6.76 7.94
N TYR A 158 7.83 -7.25 7.15
CA TYR A 158 6.58 -7.78 7.69
C TYR A 158 6.82 -8.96 8.66
N ARG A 159 7.77 -9.85 8.32
CA ARG A 159 8.20 -10.94 9.22
C ARG A 159 8.77 -10.41 10.54
N GLU A 160 9.56 -9.33 10.50
CA GLU A 160 10.08 -8.67 11.70
C GLU A 160 8.94 -8.08 12.54
N GLU A 161 8.05 -7.30 11.92
CA GLU A 161 6.88 -6.68 12.57
C GLU A 161 5.99 -7.74 13.25
N MET A 162 5.78 -8.90 12.64
CA MET A 162 5.05 -10.00 13.26
C MET A 162 5.68 -10.48 14.57
N ASN A 163 7.02 -10.58 14.60
CA ASN A 163 7.74 -10.98 15.82
C ASN A 163 7.72 -9.87 16.87
N ILE A 164 7.83 -8.61 16.44
CA ILE A 164 7.75 -7.44 17.32
C ILE A 164 6.38 -7.37 17.98
N VAL A 165 5.29 -7.43 17.21
CA VAL A 165 3.92 -7.36 17.73
C VAL A 165 3.66 -8.47 18.74
N GLN A 166 4.09 -9.70 18.44
CA GLN A 166 3.96 -10.83 19.36
C GLN A 166 4.72 -10.56 20.69
N GLU A 167 5.93 -10.02 20.62
CA GLU A 167 6.70 -9.71 21.82
C GLU A 167 6.15 -8.49 22.57
N GLU A 168 5.64 -7.48 21.90
CA GLU A 168 4.98 -6.33 22.54
C GLU A 168 3.75 -6.76 23.33
N MET A 169 2.95 -7.69 22.78
CA MET A 169 1.82 -8.28 23.49
C MET A 169 2.29 -9.03 24.74
N ASN A 170 3.29 -9.91 24.60
CA ASN A 170 3.87 -10.64 25.74
C ASN A 170 4.43 -9.70 26.81
N ARG A 171 5.17 -8.66 26.39
CA ARG A 171 5.74 -7.65 27.27
C ARG A 171 4.67 -6.86 27.99
N THR A 172 3.56 -6.55 27.34
CA THR A 172 2.41 -5.88 27.98
C THR A 172 1.82 -6.74 29.10
N LEU A 173 1.67 -8.06 28.87
CA LEU A 173 1.18 -8.97 29.92
C LEU A 173 2.16 -9.05 31.10
N ARG A 174 3.46 -9.22 30.83
CA ARG A 174 4.51 -9.23 31.86
C ARG A 174 4.57 -7.91 32.64
N PHE A 175 4.38 -6.77 31.95
CA PHE A 175 4.36 -5.46 32.58
C PHE A 175 3.23 -5.34 33.60
N TRP A 176 2.02 -5.82 33.28
CA TRP A 176 0.90 -5.78 34.22
C TRP A 176 1.09 -6.69 35.43
N ASP A 177 1.68 -7.87 35.26
CA ASP A 177 2.08 -8.72 36.40
C ASP A 177 3.08 -8.01 37.30
N TRP A 178 4.19 -7.53 36.70
CA TRP A 178 5.22 -6.80 37.43
C TRP A 178 4.62 -5.59 38.16
N LYS A 179 3.73 -4.83 37.51
CA LYS A 179 3.10 -3.66 38.13
C LYS A 179 2.17 -4.05 39.27
N ALA A 180 1.45 -5.15 39.16
CA ALA A 180 0.63 -5.69 40.25
C ALA A 180 1.50 -6.09 41.45
N ASP A 181 2.63 -6.76 41.20
CA ASP A 181 3.58 -7.16 42.25
C ASP A 181 4.22 -5.95 42.94
N GLN A 182 4.54 -4.89 42.18
CA GLN A 182 5.00 -3.62 42.76
C GLN A 182 3.96 -3.03 43.73
N TRP A 183 2.67 -3.04 43.37
CA TRP A 183 1.61 -2.58 44.28
C TRP A 183 1.44 -3.47 45.51
N MET A 184 1.61 -4.80 45.38
CA MET A 184 1.59 -5.73 46.51
C MET A 184 2.78 -5.51 47.47
N ALA A 185 3.97 -5.26 46.92
CA ALA A 185 5.15 -4.91 47.70
C ALA A 185 4.95 -3.59 48.45
N LEU A 186 4.35 -2.58 47.80
CA LEU A 186 4.01 -1.30 48.43
C LEU A 186 3.01 -1.46 49.57
N ALA A 187 2.03 -2.35 49.46
CA ALA A 187 1.08 -2.64 50.54
C ALA A 187 1.79 -3.22 51.77
N SER A 188 2.71 -4.17 51.55
CA SER A 188 3.49 -4.82 52.60
C SER A 188 4.45 -3.86 53.29
N ALA A 189 5.02 -2.91 52.53
CA ALA A 189 5.94 -1.91 53.09
C ALA A 189 5.24 -0.89 54.01
N GLN A 190 3.92 -0.70 53.93
CA GLN A 190 3.21 0.27 54.78
C GLN A 190 3.28 -0.09 56.27
N ASP A 191 3.44 -1.37 56.62
CA ASP A 191 3.54 -1.83 58.01
C ASP A 191 4.72 -1.24 58.80
N THR A 192 5.73 -0.76 58.09
CA THR A 192 6.92 -0.15 58.69
C THR A 192 6.74 1.34 59.03
N ARG A 193 5.63 1.95 58.65
CA ARG A 193 5.39 3.38 58.83
C ARG A 193 4.76 3.69 60.17
N ASN A 194 5.23 4.75 60.82
CA ASN A 194 4.67 5.24 62.07
C ASN A 194 3.45 6.16 61.81
N LEU A 195 2.30 5.57 61.47
CA LEU A 195 1.03 6.24 61.20
C LEU A 195 -0.12 5.56 61.95
N SER A 196 -1.28 6.23 62.02
CA SER A 196 -2.49 5.64 62.60
C SER A 196 -2.88 4.34 61.88
N PRO A 197 -3.32 3.28 62.60
CA PRO A 197 -3.73 2.01 62.00
C PRO A 197 -4.80 2.15 60.91
N ALA A 198 -5.75 3.07 61.09
CA ALA A 198 -6.81 3.32 60.10
C ALA A 198 -6.26 3.88 58.78
N ILE A 199 -5.21 4.71 58.83
CA ILE A 199 -4.56 5.25 57.64
C ILE A 199 -3.77 4.14 56.94
N LEU A 200 -3.04 3.32 57.70
CA LEU A 200 -2.28 2.19 57.15
C LEU A 200 -3.20 1.20 56.42
N ASP A 201 -4.34 0.87 57.02
CA ASP A 201 -5.34 -0.03 56.42
C ASP A 201 -5.90 0.54 55.10
N GLY A 202 -6.25 1.84 55.08
CA GLY A 202 -6.67 2.52 53.85
C GLY A 202 -5.61 2.52 52.75
N MET A 203 -4.34 2.72 53.10
CA MET A 203 -3.22 2.68 52.15
C MET A 203 -2.97 1.28 51.58
N LYS A 204 -3.11 0.24 52.42
CA LYS A 204 -3.04 -1.16 51.98
C LYS A 204 -4.20 -1.52 51.07
N ALA A 205 -5.43 -1.20 51.48
CA ALA A 205 -6.63 -1.45 50.68
C ALA A 205 -6.54 -0.76 49.31
N TYR A 206 -6.03 0.47 49.24
CA TYR A 206 -5.80 1.16 47.97
C TYR A 206 -4.76 0.44 47.11
N SER A 207 -3.63 0.05 47.70
CA SER A 207 -2.56 -0.66 46.99
C SER A 207 -3.03 -2.01 46.45
N TRP A 208 -3.79 -2.78 47.24
CA TRP A 208 -4.42 -4.03 46.79
C TRP A 208 -5.41 -3.81 45.66
N ARG A 209 -6.24 -2.76 45.74
CA ARG A 209 -7.16 -2.40 44.65
C ARG A 209 -6.40 -2.08 43.37
N GLN A 210 -5.27 -1.37 43.44
CA GLN A 210 -4.43 -1.07 42.27
C GLN A 210 -3.79 -2.33 41.70
N ALA A 211 -3.30 -3.24 42.54
CA ALA A 211 -2.78 -4.53 42.11
C ALA A 211 -3.84 -5.35 41.37
N GLU A 212 -5.06 -5.41 41.91
CA GLU A 212 -6.19 -6.10 41.27
C GLU A 212 -6.59 -5.45 39.95
N MET A 213 -6.59 -4.12 39.86
CA MET A 213 -6.85 -3.42 38.60
C MET A 213 -5.81 -3.77 37.52
N CYS A 214 -4.53 -3.86 37.90
CA CYS A 214 -3.46 -4.29 36.98
C CYS A 214 -3.69 -5.73 36.48
N ARG A 215 -4.04 -6.65 37.38
CA ARG A 215 -4.36 -8.05 37.01
C ARG A 215 -5.58 -8.13 36.09
N ARG A 216 -6.62 -7.35 36.35
CA ARG A 216 -7.79 -7.26 35.47
C ARG A 216 -7.42 -6.75 34.08
N LEU A 217 -6.57 -5.73 33.98
CA LEU A 217 -6.09 -5.23 32.69
C LEU A 217 -5.36 -6.32 31.90
N LYS A 218 -4.47 -7.08 32.56
CA LYS A 218 -3.82 -8.25 31.95
C LYS A 218 -4.84 -9.24 31.38
N VAL A 219 -5.86 -9.62 32.15
CA VAL A 219 -6.92 -10.54 31.71
C VAL A 219 -7.69 -9.98 30.52
N THR A 220 -8.02 -8.68 30.52
CA THR A 220 -8.71 -8.06 29.38
C THR A 220 -7.87 -8.08 28.10
N PHE A 221 -6.57 -7.80 28.20
CA PHE A 221 -5.66 -7.90 27.05
C PHE A 221 -5.53 -9.35 26.57
N GLN A 222 -5.39 -10.32 27.47
CA GLN A 222 -5.38 -11.75 27.11
C GLN A 222 -6.65 -12.16 26.37
N ALA A 223 -7.82 -11.68 26.81
CA ALA A 223 -9.08 -11.97 26.13
C ALA A 223 -9.15 -11.31 24.75
N GLN A 224 -8.74 -10.04 24.63
CA GLN A 224 -8.71 -9.32 23.35
C GLN A 224 -7.74 -9.95 22.35
N TRP A 225 -6.68 -10.58 22.83
CA TRP A 225 -5.60 -11.15 22.03
C TRP A 225 -5.70 -12.66 21.83
N ARG A 226 -6.82 -13.27 22.19
CA ARG A 226 -7.01 -14.74 22.15
C ARG A 226 -6.70 -15.36 20.78
N ASP A 227 -7.15 -14.71 19.71
CA ASP A 227 -7.10 -15.28 18.36
C ASP A 227 -5.83 -14.87 17.59
N VAL A 228 -5.05 -13.93 18.15
CA VAL A 228 -3.85 -13.38 17.49
C VAL A 228 -2.74 -14.42 17.27
N PRO A 229 -2.44 -15.34 18.22
CA PRO A 229 -1.44 -16.39 17.99
C PRO A 229 -1.75 -17.27 16.77
N GLU A 230 -3.03 -17.59 16.56
CA GLU A 230 -3.47 -18.38 15.39
C GLU A 230 -3.26 -17.59 14.10
N LEU A 231 -3.68 -16.31 14.07
CA LEU A 231 -3.46 -15.42 12.92
C LEU A 231 -1.97 -15.29 12.57
N ILE A 232 -1.11 -15.18 13.58
CA ILE A 232 0.35 -15.11 13.40
C ILE A 232 0.89 -16.44 12.87
N SER A 233 0.41 -17.59 13.36
CA SER A 233 0.81 -18.90 12.84
C SER A 233 0.47 -19.04 11.35
N ASN A 234 -0.79 -18.76 11.00
CA ASN A 234 -1.27 -18.82 9.62
C ASN A 234 -0.46 -17.88 8.71
N SER A 235 -0.16 -16.68 9.19
CA SER A 235 0.66 -15.73 8.44
C SER A 235 2.12 -16.17 8.30
N LYS A 236 2.69 -16.89 9.29
CA LYS A 236 4.05 -17.46 9.20
C LYS A 236 4.10 -18.63 8.22
N GLU A 237 3.06 -19.45 8.16
CA GLU A 237 2.92 -20.53 7.19
C GLU A 237 2.86 -19.98 5.76
N LEU A 238 1.98 -19.00 5.53
CA LEU A 238 1.88 -18.28 4.25
C LEU A 238 3.20 -17.60 3.85
N ALA A 239 3.89 -17.00 4.82
CA ALA A 239 5.18 -16.38 4.55
C ALA A 239 6.28 -17.39 4.22
N SER A 240 6.18 -18.63 4.71
CA SER A 240 7.16 -19.70 4.48
C SER A 240 7.00 -20.36 3.12
N ASN A 241 5.77 -20.49 2.62
CA ASN A 241 5.50 -21.05 1.30
C ASN A 241 4.70 -20.05 0.44
N PRO A 242 5.39 -19.21 -0.35
CA PRO A 242 4.72 -18.21 -1.21
C PRO A 242 3.73 -18.80 -2.21
N ASP A 243 3.93 -20.05 -2.63
CA ASP A 243 3.09 -20.74 -3.62
C ASP A 243 1.69 -21.05 -3.06
N THR A 244 1.58 -21.28 -1.74
CA THR A 244 0.29 -21.53 -1.07
C THR A 244 -0.70 -20.39 -1.26
N TRP A 245 -0.25 -19.14 -1.36
CA TRP A 245 -1.14 -18.02 -1.61
C TRP A 245 -1.78 -18.11 -3.01
N TYR A 246 -1.00 -18.50 -4.01
CA TYR A 246 -1.49 -18.67 -5.38
C TYR A 246 -2.47 -19.84 -5.48
N GLU A 247 -2.17 -20.96 -4.83
CA GLU A 247 -3.06 -22.13 -4.76
C GLU A 247 -4.39 -21.78 -4.07
N MET A 248 -4.34 -21.11 -2.91
CA MET A 248 -5.55 -20.66 -2.21
C MET A 248 -6.37 -19.67 -3.05
N LYS A 249 -5.71 -18.76 -3.78
CA LYS A 249 -6.38 -17.80 -4.65
C LYS A 249 -7.06 -18.49 -5.83
N GLU A 250 -6.39 -19.45 -6.45
CA GLU A 250 -6.96 -20.24 -7.53
C GLU A 250 -8.20 -21.02 -7.05
N GLU A 251 -8.16 -21.58 -5.85
CA GLU A 251 -9.33 -22.22 -5.24
C GLU A 251 -10.47 -21.23 -4.95
N GLU A 252 -10.17 -20.04 -4.42
CA GLU A 252 -11.17 -18.98 -4.19
C GLU A 252 -11.83 -18.56 -5.50
N GLU A 253 -11.06 -18.39 -6.57
CA GLU A 253 -11.57 -18.05 -7.90
C GLU A 253 -12.46 -19.15 -8.45
N LYS A 254 -12.04 -20.43 -8.35
CA LYS A 254 -12.88 -21.59 -8.73
C LYS A 254 -14.19 -21.62 -7.95
N LYS A 255 -14.15 -21.34 -6.64
CA LYS A 255 -15.36 -21.28 -5.79
C LYS A 255 -16.28 -20.14 -6.21
N LEU A 256 -15.72 -18.96 -6.51
CA LEU A 256 -16.47 -17.80 -7.00
C LEU A 256 -17.12 -18.08 -8.36
N GLU A 257 -16.39 -18.71 -9.27
CA GLU A 257 -16.86 -19.08 -10.60
C GLU A 257 -17.99 -20.13 -10.50
N ALA A 258 -17.82 -21.15 -9.66
CA ALA A 258 -18.85 -22.14 -9.38
C ALA A 258 -20.12 -21.50 -8.76
N ALA A 259 -19.95 -20.54 -7.84
CA ALA A 259 -21.08 -19.80 -7.27
C ALA A 259 -21.79 -18.93 -8.33
N LYS A 260 -21.03 -18.29 -9.23
CA LYS A 260 -21.56 -17.51 -10.36
C LYS A 260 -22.36 -18.39 -11.32
N LEU A 261 -21.83 -19.57 -11.67
CA LEU A 261 -22.52 -20.56 -12.49
C LEU A 261 -23.80 -21.06 -11.84
N ARG A 262 -23.80 -21.35 -10.52
CA ARG A 262 -25.01 -21.73 -9.77
C ARG A 262 -26.08 -20.63 -9.80
N ARG A 263 -25.69 -19.37 -9.63
CA ARG A 263 -26.61 -18.20 -9.72
C ARG A 263 -27.19 -18.03 -11.12
N LEU A 264 -26.39 -18.25 -12.17
CA LEU A 264 -26.87 -18.20 -13.56
C LEU A 264 -27.86 -19.33 -13.85
N ALA A 265 -27.56 -20.55 -13.39
CA ALA A 265 -28.42 -21.71 -13.55
C ALA A 265 -29.78 -21.53 -12.83
N SER A 266 -29.79 -21.01 -11.59
CA SER A 266 -31.04 -20.75 -10.86
C SER A 266 -31.89 -19.66 -11.51
N ARG A 267 -31.25 -18.61 -12.07
CA ARG A 267 -31.93 -17.53 -12.81
C ARG A 267 -32.52 -18.02 -14.15
N ALA A 268 -31.89 -19.01 -14.79
CA ALA A 268 -32.42 -19.64 -15.99
C ALA A 268 -33.62 -20.56 -15.70
N LEU A 269 -33.62 -21.24 -14.55
CA LEU A 269 -34.70 -22.13 -14.11
C LEU A 269 -35.93 -21.40 -13.54
N GLY A 270 -35.76 -20.19 -12.99
CA GLY A 270 -36.86 -19.35 -12.48
C GLY A 270 -37.60 -18.53 -13.54
N LYS A 271 -37.23 -18.65 -14.82
CA LYS A 271 -37.99 -18.11 -15.97
C LYS A 271 -38.84 -19.23 -16.59
N LYS A 272 -39.86 -19.69 -15.88
CA LYS A 272 -40.99 -20.44 -16.43
C LYS A 272 -42.25 -20.03 -15.69
#